data_AF-M3AI91-F1
#
_entry.id   AF-M3AI91-F1
#
_cell.length_a   1.000
_cell.length_b   1.000
_cell.length_c   1.000
_cell.angle_alpha   90.00
_cell.angle_beta   90.00
_cell.angle_gamma   90.00
#
_symmetry.space_group_name_H-M   'P 1'
#
loop_
_entity.id
_entity.type
_entity.pdbx_description
1 polymer ?
#
loop_
_entity_poly.entity_id
_entity_poly.type
_entity_poly.pdbx_seq_one_letter_code
_entity_poly.pdbx_strand_id
1 'polypeptide(L)'
;MGPNTNATTAVNIDGIGELNYQRAVDIARNSEGELDARVSAYLETAISDIWTRINISPDSYLMTQDEFAVFNFYRARFKGEVAETAVARYWTHTYGSASAAI
;
A
#
# COMPACT_ATOMS: atom_id res chain seq x y z
N MET A 1 -13.97 22.10 -15.74
CA MET A 1 -12.91 21.08 -15.68
C MET A 1 -12.45 21.02 -14.22
N GLY A 2 -12.78 19.96 -13.49
CA GLY A 2 -12.35 19.82 -12.10
C GLY A 2 -11.11 18.93 -12.03
N PRO A 3 -10.04 19.32 -11.32
CA PRO A 3 -9.07 18.34 -10.88
C PRO A 3 -9.70 17.53 -9.75
N ASN A 4 -10.30 16.39 -10.08
CA ASN A 4 -10.65 15.36 -9.09
C ASN A 4 -9.36 14.58 -8.80
N THR A 5 -8.38 15.25 -8.21
CA THR A 5 -7.17 14.58 -7.74
C THR A 5 -7.49 14.08 -6.35
N ASN A 6 -7.85 12.81 -6.24
CA ASN A 6 -7.94 12.10 -4.98
C ASN A 6 -6.67 12.39 -4.17
N ALA A 7 -6.82 13.22 -3.13
CA ALA A 7 -5.77 13.62 -2.21
C ALA A 7 -5.36 12.41 -1.35
N THR A 8 -4.67 11.45 -1.96
CA THR A 8 -4.01 10.37 -1.25
C THR A 8 -2.61 10.87 -0.90
N THR A 9 -2.53 11.59 0.22
CA THR A 9 -1.34 11.65 1.08
C THR A 9 -0.01 11.96 0.41
N ALA A 10 0.02 12.96 -0.45
CA ALA A 10 1.23 13.59 -0.98
C ALA A 10 2.01 14.31 0.13
N VAL A 11 3.07 13.69 0.68
CA VAL A 11 3.98 14.40 1.59
C VAL A 11 5.08 15.03 0.75
N ASN A 12 5.14 16.36 0.71
CA ASN A 12 6.23 17.06 0.02
C ASN A 12 7.51 16.91 0.85
N ILE A 13 8.49 16.15 0.35
CA ILE A 13 9.81 16.03 0.98
C ILE A 13 10.81 16.84 0.15
N ASP A 14 11.50 17.76 0.82
CA ASP A 14 12.51 18.63 0.23
C ASP A 14 13.61 17.80 -0.47
N GLY A 15 13.83 18.06 -1.76
CA GLY A 15 14.77 17.33 -2.61
C GLY A 15 14.25 16.06 -3.30
N ILE A 16 13.08 15.54 -2.92
CA ILE A 16 12.54 14.26 -3.45
C ILE A 16 11.23 14.46 -4.24
N GLY A 17 10.54 15.59 -4.09
CA GLY A 17 9.23 15.84 -4.72
C GLY A 17 8.09 15.19 -3.93
N GLU A 18 6.93 15.01 -4.57
CA GLU A 18 5.75 14.39 -3.94
C GLU A 18 6.08 12.94 -3.49
N LEU A 19 6.09 12.71 -2.17
CA LEU A 19 6.21 11.38 -1.60
C LEU A 19 4.85 10.70 -1.67
N ASN A 20 4.79 9.67 -2.50
CA ASN A 20 3.65 8.76 -2.61
C ASN A 20 4.10 7.33 -2.27
N TYR A 21 3.16 6.43 -2.00
CA TYR A 21 3.43 5.06 -1.52
C TYR A 21 4.48 4.30 -2.31
N GLN A 22 4.39 4.29 -3.66
CA GLN A 22 5.38 3.60 -4.50
C GLN A 22 6.79 4.16 -4.31
N ARG A 23 6.90 5.49 -4.26
CA ARG A 23 8.20 6.17 -4.11
C ARG A 23 8.78 5.94 -2.71
N ALA A 24 7.93 5.98 -1.69
CA ALA A 24 8.33 5.66 -0.33
C ALA A 24 8.85 4.21 -0.21
N VAL A 25 8.16 3.25 -0.82
CA VAL A 25 8.61 1.85 -0.87
C VAL A 25 9.90 1.70 -1.68
N ASP A 26 10.03 2.39 -2.81
CA ASP A 26 11.26 2.37 -3.63
C ASP A 26 12.47 2.90 -2.85
N ILE A 27 12.32 4.05 -2.16
CA ILE A 27 13.36 4.61 -1.29
C ILE A 27 13.68 3.65 -0.15
N ALA A 28 12.66 3.06 0.48
CA ALA A 28 12.85 2.09 1.57
C ALA A 28 13.59 0.83 1.12
N ARG A 29 13.37 0.38 -0.12
CA ARG A 29 14.05 -0.78 -0.70
C ARG A 29 15.46 -0.46 -1.19
N ASN A 30 15.70 0.74 -1.70
CA ASN A 30 17.02 1.20 -2.13
C ASN A 30 17.90 1.66 -0.96
N SER A 31 17.33 1.92 0.22
CA SER A 31 18.11 2.30 1.39
C SER A 31 18.79 1.08 2.00
N GLU A 32 20.04 0.84 1.60
CA GLU A 32 20.93 -0.17 2.19
C GLU A 32 21.52 0.35 3.52
N GLY A 33 20.69 0.58 4.54
CA GLY A 33 21.16 0.99 5.86
C GLY A 33 20.14 1.78 6.67
N GLU A 34 20.22 3.11 6.61
CA GLU A 34 19.32 4.03 7.33
C GLU A 34 18.21 4.52 6.40
N LEU A 35 17.02 3.96 6.58
CA LEU A 35 15.81 4.53 5.98
C LEU A 35 15.54 5.90 6.60
N ASP A 36 15.32 6.91 5.76
CA ASP A 36 14.93 8.24 6.21
C ASP A 36 13.69 8.17 7.13
N ALA A 37 13.79 8.79 8.30
CA ALA A 37 12.76 8.73 9.34
C ALA A 37 11.40 9.25 8.86
N ARG A 38 11.36 10.13 7.86
CA ARG A 38 10.12 10.66 7.29
C ARG A 38 9.47 9.61 6.38
N VAL A 39 10.27 8.89 5.61
CA VAL A 39 9.79 7.79 4.76
C VAL A 39 9.32 6.62 5.62
N SER A 40 10.06 6.28 6.68
CA SER A 40 9.64 5.21 7.61
C SER A 40 8.33 5.59 8.32
N ALA A 41 8.23 6.80 8.87
CA ALA A 41 7.01 7.25 9.56
C ALA A 41 5.79 7.30 8.61
N TYR A 42 5.99 7.71 7.36
CA TYR A 42 4.94 7.70 6.35
C TYR A 42 4.45 6.28 6.05
N LEU A 43 5.38 5.36 5.78
CA LEU A 43 5.07 3.96 5.50
C LEU A 43 4.41 3.25 6.69
N GLU A 44 4.87 3.52 7.91
CA GLU A 44 4.29 2.98 9.14
C GLU A 44 2.86 3.49 9.39
N THR A 45 2.61 4.79 9.14
CA THR A 45 1.27 5.36 9.25
C THR A 45 0.33 4.73 8.20
N ALA A 46 0.80 4.62 6.96
CA ALA A 46 0.05 4.04 5.86
C ALA A 46 -0.33 2.58 6.12
N ILE A 47 0.65 1.75 6.51
CA ILE A 47 0.40 0.33 6.78
C ILE A 47 -0.51 0.12 7.99
N SER A 48 -0.42 0.99 9.02
CA SER A 48 -1.32 0.93 10.16
C SER A 48 -2.78 1.24 9.78
N ASP A 49 -3.00 2.23 8.92
CA ASP A 49 -4.34 2.57 8.41
C ASP A 49 -4.91 1.43 7.57
N ILE A 50 -4.11 0.93 6.62
CA ILE A 50 -4.45 -0.22 5.77
C ILE A 50 -4.80 -1.45 6.63
N TRP A 51 -3.95 -1.79 7.60
CA TRP A 51 -4.18 -2.94 8.48
C TRP A 51 -5.46 -2.79 9.29
N THR A 52 -5.72 -1.57 9.79
CA THR A 52 -6.97 -1.27 10.52
C THR A 52 -8.19 -1.48 9.63
N ARG A 53 -8.16 -1.01 8.38
CA ARG A 53 -9.25 -1.22 7.41
C ARG A 53 -9.47 -2.69 7.08
N ILE A 54 -8.40 -3.46 6.90
CA ILE A 54 -8.47 -4.91 6.69
C ILE A 54 -9.11 -5.59 7.91
N ASN A 55 -8.82 -5.16 9.14
CA ASN A 55 -9.41 -5.76 10.34
C ASN A 55 -10.88 -5.35 10.54
N ILE A 56 -11.25 -4.11 10.22
CA ILE A 56 -12.63 -3.63 10.32
C ILE A 56 -13.53 -4.31 9.29
N SER A 57 -13.02 -4.43 8.05
CA SER A 57 -13.78 -4.95 6.91
C SER A 57 -12.94 -5.93 6.10
N PRO A 58 -12.58 -7.10 6.67
CA PRO A 58 -11.76 -8.10 5.97
C PRO A 58 -12.44 -8.59 4.69
N ASP A 59 -13.77 -8.54 4.68
CA ASP A 59 -14.59 -9.01 3.57
C ASP A 59 -14.87 -8.00 2.47
N SER A 60 -14.74 -6.71 2.76
CA SER A 60 -15.23 -5.64 1.88
C SER A 60 -14.12 -4.69 1.44
N TYR A 61 -13.04 -4.57 2.23
CA TYR A 61 -11.93 -3.72 1.88
C TYR A 61 -11.05 -4.38 0.80
N LEU A 62 -10.83 -3.65 -0.28
CA LEU A 62 -9.96 -4.04 -1.37
C LEU A 62 -8.84 -3.00 -1.51
N MET A 63 -7.60 -3.49 -1.48
CA MET A 63 -6.42 -2.65 -1.57
C MET A 63 -6.17 -2.21 -3.02
N THR A 64 -5.77 -0.97 -3.21
CA THR A 64 -5.24 -0.50 -4.50
C THR A 64 -3.81 -1.02 -4.72
N GLN A 65 -3.30 -0.88 -5.95
CA GLN A 65 -1.92 -1.29 -6.27
C GLN A 65 -0.87 -0.59 -5.39
N ASP A 66 -1.08 0.70 -5.09
CA ASP A 66 -0.20 1.50 -4.26
C ASP A 66 -0.21 1.03 -2.79
N GLU A 67 -1.40 0.75 -2.24
CA GLU A 67 -1.56 0.19 -0.89
C GLU A 67 -0.98 -1.23 -0.81
N PHE A 68 -1.17 -2.03 -1.87
CA PHE A 68 -0.60 -3.38 -1.95
C PHE A 68 0.93 -3.36 -1.93
N ALA A 69 1.58 -2.37 -2.57
CA ALA A 69 3.03 -2.25 -2.53
C ALA A 69 3.56 -2.03 -1.11
N VAL A 70 2.91 -1.16 -0.33
CA VAL A 70 3.24 -0.91 1.08
C VAL A 70 2.99 -2.16 1.92
N PHE A 71 1.83 -2.79 1.74
CA PHE A 71 1.49 -4.01 2.46
C PHE A 71 2.45 -5.15 2.15
N ASN A 72 2.81 -5.34 0.89
CA ASN A 72 3.74 -6.35 0.46
C ASN A 72 5.15 -6.11 1.05
N PHE A 73 5.58 -4.86 1.17
CA PHE A 73 6.84 -4.51 1.84
C PHE A 73 6.85 -4.96 3.31
N TYR A 74 5.76 -4.77 4.06
CA TYR A 74 5.66 -5.22 5.44
C TYR A 74 5.10 -6.65 5.62
N ARG A 75 4.81 -7.38 4.55
CA ARG A 75 4.18 -8.71 4.63
C ARG A 75 4.99 -9.71 5.46
N ALA A 76 6.31 -9.57 5.50
CA ALA A 76 7.16 -10.41 6.36
C ALA A 76 6.85 -10.24 7.86
N ARG A 77 6.39 -9.05 8.27
CA ARG A 77 5.99 -8.71 9.65
C ARG A 77 4.54 -9.13 9.95
N PHE A 78 3.64 -9.03 8.98
CA PHE A 78 2.24 -9.42 9.12
C PHE A 78 2.06 -10.90 8.72
N LYS A 79 2.11 -11.79 9.71
CA LYS A 79 1.84 -13.23 9.52
C LYS A 79 0.43 -13.58 9.97
N GLY A 80 -0.24 -14.46 9.22
CA GLY A 80 -1.53 -15.03 9.58
C GLY A 80 -2.56 -15.03 8.45
N GLU A 81 -3.66 -15.72 8.69
CA GLU A 81 -4.74 -15.93 7.71
C GLU A 81 -5.33 -14.62 7.16
N VAL A 82 -5.38 -13.56 7.98
CA VAL A 82 -5.89 -12.24 7.57
C VAL A 82 -5.04 -11.63 6.46
N ALA A 83 -3.71 -11.73 6.56
CA ALA A 83 -2.80 -11.20 5.56
C ALA A 83 -2.88 -12.01 4.25
N GLU A 84 -2.96 -13.33 4.35
CA GLU A 84 -3.11 -14.22 3.20
C GLU A 84 -4.44 -14.01 2.49
N THR A 85 -5.52 -13.84 3.25
CA THR A 85 -6.86 -13.54 2.74
C THR A 85 -6.90 -12.20 2.01
N ALA A 86 -6.31 -11.14 2.58
CA ALA A 86 -6.23 -9.83 1.94
C ALA A 86 -5.46 -9.90 0.60
N VAL A 87 -4.34 -10.63 0.56
CA VAL A 87 -3.56 -10.84 -0.67
C VAL A 87 -4.35 -11.64 -1.69
N ALA A 88 -4.96 -12.76 -1.31
CA ALA A 88 -5.76 -13.60 -2.21
C ALA A 88 -6.91 -12.82 -2.85
N ARG A 89 -7.56 -11.92 -2.09
CA ARG A 89 -8.60 -11.02 -2.60
C ARG A 89 -8.08 -10.00 -3.59
N TYR A 90 -6.94 -9.39 -3.31
CA TYR A 90 -6.31 -8.48 -4.26
C TYR A 90 -6.08 -9.20 -5.60
N TRP A 91 -5.47 -10.39 -5.58
CA TRP A 91 -5.28 -11.20 -6.78
C TRP A 91 -6.62 -11.60 -7.44
N THR A 92 -7.63 -12.03 -6.66
CA THR A 92 -8.93 -12.40 -7.23
C THR A 92 -9.62 -11.22 -7.89
N HIS A 93 -9.44 -10.00 -7.41
CA HIS A 93 -10.01 -8.82 -8.03
C HIS A 93 -9.22 -8.40 -9.29
N THR A 94 -7.89 -8.37 -9.21
CA THR A 94 -7.02 -8.00 -10.33
C THR A 94 -7.08 -9.00 -11.48
N TYR A 95 -7.16 -10.30 -11.19
CA TYR A 95 -7.13 -11.38 -12.19
C TYR A 95 -8.50 -12.01 -12.44
N GLY A 96 -9.46 -11.91 -11.51
CA GLY A 96 -10.81 -12.46 -11.68
C GLY A 96 -11.67 -11.72 -12.69
N SER A 97 -11.24 -10.53 -13.15
CA SER A 97 -11.82 -9.85 -14.32
C SER A 97 -11.11 -10.18 -15.64
N ALA A 98 -10.21 -11.18 -15.68
CA ALA A 98 -9.63 -11.70 -16.92
C ALA A 98 -10.25 -13.04 -17.36
N SER A 99 -11.19 -13.60 -16.60
CA SER A 99 -11.83 -14.90 -16.87
C SER A 99 -13.36 -14.80 -17.02
N ALA A 100 -13.83 -13.80 -17.77
CA ALA A 100 -15.20 -13.74 -18.27
C ALA A 100 -15.18 -13.40 -19.77
N ALA A 101 -14.49 -14.25 -20.54
CA ALA A 101 -14.69 -14.39 -21.98
C ALA A 101 -14.73 -15.90 -22.25
N ILE A 102 -15.89 -16.49 -21.96
CA ILE A 102 -16.33 -17.78 -22.49
C ILE A 102 -17.23 -17.54 -23.69
#